data_AF-A0A399YSI7-F1
#
_entry.id   AF-A0A399YSI7-F1
#
_cell.length_a   1.000
_cell.length_b   1.000
_cell.length_c   1.000
_cell.angle_alpha   90.00
_cell.angle_beta   90.00
_cell.angle_gamma   90.00
#
_symmetry.space_group_name_H-M   'P 1'
#
loop_
_entity.id
_entity.type
_entity.pdbx_description
1 polymer ?
#
loop_
_entity_poly.entity_id
_entity_poly.type
_entity_poly.pdbx_seq_one_letter_code
_entity_poly.pdbx_strand_id
1 'polypeptide(L)'
;MWPEVRDIVLADRRLLTNYQLEIETRFPDETAVAYRKFVENLLSSASNRGVYREAAGYLVRMQKLGHGEEGRALARFYIEKYPQRRAMIEEFKRATS
;
A
#
# COMPACT_ATOMS: atom_id res chain seq x y z
N MET A 1 5.57 13.40 20.91
CA MET A 1 4.37 12.58 21.15
C MET A 1 3.73 12.07 19.86
N TRP A 2 3.61 12.86 18.78
CA TRP A 2 3.11 12.33 17.50
C TRP A 2 4.08 11.41 16.72
N PRO A 3 5.40 11.66 16.69
CA PRO A 3 6.35 10.74 16.04
C PRO A 3 6.33 9.33 16.64
N GLU A 4 6.16 9.22 17.96
CA GLU A 4 6.07 7.93 18.65
C GLU A 4 4.76 7.20 18.31
N VAL A 5 3.63 7.93 18.22
CA VAL A 5 2.36 7.38 17.74
C VAL A 5 2.48 6.91 16.29
N ARG A 6 3.13 7.69 15.43
CA ARG A 6 3.41 7.31 14.04
C ARG A 6 4.17 5.99 14.00
N ASP A 7 5.25 5.85 14.77
CA ASP A 7 6.07 4.64 14.74
C ASP A 7 5.29 3.40 15.19
N ILE A 8 4.45 3.53 16.22
CA ILE A 8 3.56 2.45 16.69
C ILE A 8 2.52 2.09 15.62
N VAL A 9 1.85 3.09 15.05
CA VAL A 9 0.77 2.89 14.07
C VAL A 9 1.31 2.33 12.76
N LEU A 10 2.43 2.84 12.26
CA LEU A 10 3.04 2.39 11.01
C LEU A 10 3.72 1.03 11.13
N ALA A 11 3.98 0.54 12.35
CA ALA A 11 4.47 -0.82 12.59
C ALA A 11 3.39 -1.90 12.43
N ASP A 12 2.10 -1.56 12.61
CA ASP A 12 0.99 -2.51 12.51
C ASP A 12 -0.18 -1.94 11.69
N ARG A 13 -0.39 -2.47 10.49
CA ARG A 13 -1.46 -2.02 9.59
C ARG A 13 -2.85 -2.05 10.22
N ARG A 14 -3.10 -2.91 11.22
CA ARG A 14 -4.39 -3.02 11.92
C ARG A 14 -4.71 -1.76 12.72
N LEU A 15 -3.69 -1.07 13.21
CA LEU A 15 -3.84 0.19 13.95
C LEU A 15 -4.07 1.36 13.00
N LEU A 16 -3.56 1.28 11.78
CA LEU A 16 -3.64 2.36 10.82
C LEU A 16 -5.08 2.74 10.50
N THR A 17 -6.02 1.79 10.44
CA THR A 17 -7.44 2.08 10.18
C THR A 17 -8.02 3.17 11.10
N ASN A 18 -7.59 3.21 12.37
CA ASN A 18 -8.11 4.16 13.35
C ASN A 18 -7.41 5.52 13.33
N TYR A 19 -6.20 5.60 12.77
CA TYR A 19 -5.34 6.80 12.78
C TYR A 19 -4.97 7.26 11.37
N GLN A 20 -5.63 6.71 10.35
CA GLN A 20 -5.18 6.83 8.97
C GLN A 20 -5.11 8.27 8.52
N LEU A 21 -6.17 9.05 8.81
CA LEU A 21 -6.27 10.42 8.37
C LEU A 21 -5.20 11.30 9.03
N GLU A 22 -5.00 11.12 10.33
CA GLU A 22 -4.04 11.88 11.12
C GLU A 22 -2.60 11.59 10.68
N ILE A 23 -2.29 10.31 10.47
CA ILE A 23 -0.95 9.87 10.09
C ILE A 23 -0.63 10.26 8.64
N GLU A 24 -1.56 10.09 7.71
CA GLU A 24 -1.38 10.55 6.33
C GLU A 24 -1.19 12.06 6.23
N THR A 25 -1.93 12.84 7.03
CA THR A 25 -1.84 14.30 6.99
C THR A 25 -0.54 14.82 7.60
N ARG A 26 -0.08 14.19 8.68
CA ARG A 26 1.10 14.66 9.45
C ARG A 26 2.42 14.11 8.92
N PHE A 27 2.39 12.89 8.37
CA PHE A 27 3.58 12.11 7.99
C PHE A 27 3.37 11.44 6.63
N PRO A 28 3.09 12.19 5.55
CA PRO A 28 2.72 11.61 4.25
C PRO A 28 3.83 10.70 3.70
N ASP A 29 5.08 11.13 3.80
CA ASP A 29 6.23 10.40 3.24
C ASP A 29 6.45 9.08 3.99
N GLU A 30 6.47 9.10 5.33
CA GLU A 30 6.65 7.89 6.13
C GLU A 30 5.46 6.93 5.98
N THR A 31 4.25 7.47 5.83
CA THR A 31 3.05 6.68 5.59
C THR A 31 3.12 6.00 4.22
N ALA A 32 3.60 6.69 3.18
CA ALA A 32 3.82 6.09 1.87
C ALA A 32 4.86 4.95 1.93
N VAL A 33 5.95 5.12 2.68
CA VAL A 33 6.94 4.06 2.92
C VAL A 33 6.31 2.86 3.63
N ALA A 34 5.46 3.08 4.62
CA ALA A 34 4.74 2.00 5.30
C ALA A 34 3.75 1.28 4.36
N TYR A 35 3.02 2.03 3.53
CA TYR A 35 2.13 1.45 2.53
C TYR A 35 2.84 0.53 1.55
N ARG A 36 4.02 0.93 1.07
CA ARG A 36 4.88 0.05 0.26
C ARG A 36 5.18 -1.25 1.00
N LYS A 37 5.64 -1.18 2.26
CA LYS A 37 5.93 -2.39 3.07
C LYS A 37 4.69 -3.26 3.27
N PHE A 38 3.52 -2.67 3.46
CA PHE A 38 2.28 -3.44 3.59
C PHE A 38 1.89 -4.14 2.30
N VAL A 39 2.05 -3.49 1.14
CA VAL A 39 1.86 -4.14 -0.17
C VAL A 39 2.82 -5.32 -0.30
N GLU A 40 4.10 -5.13 0.00
CA GLU A 40 5.11 -6.19 -0.09
C GLU A 40 4.76 -7.39 0.81
N ASN A 41 4.37 -7.12 2.05
CA ASN A 41 3.96 -8.14 3.02
C ASN A 41 2.66 -8.86 2.63
N LEU A 42 1.67 -8.14 2.10
CA LEU A 42 0.44 -8.75 1.63
C LEU A 42 0.71 -9.72 0.47
N LEU A 43 1.55 -9.33 -0.48
CA LEU A 43 1.80 -10.09 -1.70
C LEU A 43 2.72 -11.31 -1.52
N SER A 44 3.52 -11.35 -0.44
CA SER A 44 4.40 -12.49 -0.14
C SER A 44 3.61 -13.77 0.14
N SER A 45 2.45 -13.65 0.80
CA SER A 45 1.58 -14.77 1.17
C SER A 45 0.19 -14.74 0.50
N ALA A 46 -0.07 -13.78 -0.39
CA ALA A 46 -1.37 -13.62 -1.04
C ALA A 46 -1.72 -14.81 -1.94
N SER A 47 -2.94 -15.32 -1.78
CA SER A 47 -3.53 -16.33 -2.68
C SER A 47 -4.95 -15.97 -3.14
N ASN A 48 -5.50 -14.83 -2.70
CA ASN A 48 -6.89 -14.46 -2.97
C ASN A 48 -7.07 -12.99 -3.39
N ARG A 49 -8.21 -12.72 -4.04
CA ARG A 49 -8.55 -11.41 -4.60
C ARG A 49 -8.78 -10.33 -3.54
N GLY A 50 -9.20 -10.70 -2.33
CA GLY A 50 -9.38 -9.75 -1.22
C GLY A 50 -8.07 -9.10 -0.82
N VAL A 51 -7.01 -9.91 -0.68
CA VAL A 51 -5.65 -9.44 -0.38
C VAL A 51 -5.10 -8.54 -1.49
N TYR A 52 -5.33 -8.90 -2.76
CA TYR A 52 -4.90 -8.04 -3.88
C TYR A 52 -5.62 -6.70 -3.89
N ARG A 53 -6.91 -6.67 -3.54
CA ARG A 53 -7.67 -5.42 -3.45
C ARG A 53 -7.17 -4.55 -2.30
N GLU A 54 -6.83 -5.14 -1.15
CA GLU A 54 -6.23 -4.42 -0.03
C GLU A 54 -4.90 -3.77 -0.44
N ALA A 55 -4.01 -4.55 -1.08
CA ALA A 55 -2.75 -4.03 -1.61
C ALA A 55 -2.96 -2.91 -2.64
N ALA A 56 -3.91 -3.09 -3.57
CA ALA A 56 -4.27 -2.06 -4.55
C ALA A 56 -4.79 -0.78 -3.89
N GLY A 57 -5.54 -0.92 -2.79
CA GLY A 57 -5.97 0.21 -1.96
C GLY A 57 -4.80 1.05 -1.46
N TYR A 58 -3.73 0.41 -0.95
CA TYR A 58 -2.53 1.12 -0.52
C TYR A 58 -1.82 1.85 -1.67
N LEU A 59 -1.79 1.30 -2.87
CA LEU A 59 -1.24 1.98 -4.05
C LEU A 59 -2.01 3.26 -4.39
N VAL A 60 -3.35 3.23 -4.31
CA VAL A 60 -4.19 4.43 -4.49
C VAL A 60 -3.90 5.46 -3.40
N ARG A 61 -3.67 5.04 -2.16
CA ARG A 61 -3.32 5.96 -1.07
C ARG A 61 -1.95 6.59 -1.27
N MET A 62 -0.94 5.84 -1.71
CA MET A 62 0.36 6.41 -2.08
C MET A 62 0.22 7.52 -3.13
N GLN A 63 -0.63 7.33 -4.14
CA GLN A 63 -0.92 8.39 -5.12
C GLN A 63 -1.52 9.65 -4.47
N LYS A 64 -2.46 9.48 -3.54
CA LYS A 64 -3.06 10.61 -2.81
C LYS A 64 -2.07 11.36 -1.93
N LEU A 65 -1.00 10.70 -1.51
CA LEU A 65 0.09 11.29 -0.72
C LEU A 65 1.20 11.92 -1.58
N GLY A 66 1.07 11.94 -2.90
CA GLY A 66 2.10 12.46 -3.81
C GLY A 66 3.11 11.42 -4.31
N HIS A 67 3.04 10.18 -3.81
CA HIS A 67 3.93 9.06 -4.18
C HIS A 67 3.36 8.19 -5.31
N GLY A 68 2.63 8.80 -6.24
CA GLY A 68 1.93 8.07 -7.30
C GLY A 68 2.88 7.33 -8.25
N GLU A 69 4.03 7.92 -8.59
CA GLU A 69 5.01 7.27 -9.46
C GLU A 69 5.63 6.03 -8.81
N GLU A 70 5.97 6.12 -7.52
CA GLU A 70 6.50 5.02 -6.73
C GLU A 70 5.47 3.88 -6.61
N GLY A 71 4.21 4.23 -6.34
CA GLY A 71 3.11 3.25 -6.33
C GLY A 71 2.95 2.55 -7.68
N ARG A 72 3.02 3.30 -8.80
CA ARG A 72 2.98 2.72 -10.15
C ARG A 72 4.17 1.82 -10.44
N ALA A 73 5.37 2.21 -10.01
CA ALA A 73 6.58 1.40 -10.16
C ALA A 73 6.46 0.08 -9.39
N LEU A 74 5.95 0.12 -8.16
CA LEU A 74 5.70 -1.05 -7.34
C LEU A 74 4.67 -1.99 -8.00
N ALA A 75 3.57 -1.43 -8.52
CA ALA A 75 2.55 -2.20 -9.23
C ALA A 75 3.12 -2.91 -10.45
N ARG A 76 3.89 -2.20 -11.29
CA ARG A 76 4.56 -2.77 -12.47
C ARG A 76 5.50 -3.91 -12.10
N PHE A 77 6.35 -3.69 -11.09
CA PHE A 77 7.27 -4.72 -10.59
C PHE A 77 6.52 -6.01 -10.23
N TYR A 78 5.41 -5.92 -9.50
CA TYR A 78 4.64 -7.11 -9.12
C TYR A 78 3.89 -7.75 -10.29
N ILE A 79 3.34 -6.96 -11.22
CA ILE A 79 2.71 -7.46 -12.45
C ILE A 79 3.73 -8.27 -13.28
N GLU A 80 4.94 -7.76 -13.44
CA GLU A 80 6.03 -8.42 -14.17
C GLU A 80 6.53 -9.67 -13.43
N LYS A 81 6.64 -9.60 -12.10
CA LYS A 81 7.09 -10.73 -11.27
C LYS A 81 6.10 -11.89 -11.24
N TYR A 82 4.80 -11.61 -11.34
CA TYR A 82 3.75 -12.63 -11.24
C TYR A 82 2.71 -12.54 -12.37
N PRO A 83 3.11 -12.81 -13.64
CA PRO A 83 2.23 -12.69 -14.81
C PRO A 83 1.04 -13.66 -14.77
N GLN A 84 1.15 -14.76 -14.02
CA GLN A 84 0.09 -15.76 -13.85
C GLN A 84 -1.02 -15.31 -12.87
N ARG A 85 -0.77 -14.31 -12.02
CA ARG A 85 -1.73 -13.85 -11.00
C ARG A 85 -2.74 -12.85 -11.60
N ARG A 86 -3.60 -13.30 -12.50
CA ARG A 86 -4.55 -12.43 -13.24
C ARG A 86 -5.38 -11.49 -12.35
N ALA A 87 -5.91 -12.01 -11.24
CA ALA A 87 -6.69 -11.21 -10.29
C ALA A 87 -5.87 -10.06 -9.70
N MET A 88 -4.59 -10.27 -9.39
CA MET A 88 -3.71 -9.21 -8.90
C MET A 88 -3.48 -8.15 -9.99
N ILE A 89 -3.21 -8.58 -11.21
CA ILE A 89 -2.96 -7.68 -12.35
C ILE A 89 -4.18 -6.79 -12.60
N GLU A 90 -5.39 -7.32 -12.55
CA GLU A 90 -6.63 -6.56 -12.69
C GLU A 90 -6.76 -5.47 -11.61
N GLU A 91 -6.61 -5.83 -10.33
CA GLU A 91 -6.72 -4.86 -9.23
C GLU A 91 -5.63 -3.79 -9.34
N PHE A 92 -4.41 -4.16 -9.74
CA PHE A 92 -3.28 -3.23 -9.82
C PHE A 92 -3.42 -2.26 -10.98
N LYS A 93 -3.76 -2.76 -12.18
CA LYS A 93 -4.07 -1.90 -13.32
C LYS A 93 -5.16 -0.90 -12.99
N ARG A 94 -6.21 -1.34 -12.29
CA ARG A 94 -7.30 -0.45 -11.86
C ARG A 94 -6.84 0.64 -10.88
N ALA A 95 -5.96 0.31 -9.95
CA ALA A 95 -5.44 1.25 -8.95
C ALA A 95 -4.45 2.27 -9.52
N THR A 96 -3.81 1.96 -10.66
CA THR A 96 -2.74 2.78 -11.24
C THR A 96 -3.07 3.43 -12.59
N SER A 97 -4.28 3.23 -13.09
CA SER A 97 -4.81 3.90 -14.30
C SER A 97 -5.10 5.36 -13.99
#